data_AF-A0A6P7IGW4-F1
#
_entry.id   AF-A0A6P7IGW4-F1
#
_cell.length_a   1.000
_cell.length_b   1.000
_cell.length_c   1.000
_cell.angle_alpha   90.00
_cell.angle_beta   90.00
_cell.angle_gamma   90.00
#
_symmetry.space_group_name_H-M   'P 1'
#
loop_
_entity.id
_entity.type
_entity.pdbx_description
1 polymer ?
#
loop_
_entity_poly.entity_id
_entity_poly.type
_entity_poly.pdbx_seq_one_letter_code
_entity_poly.pdbx_strand_id
1 'polypeptide(L)'
;MAHGGLDPNAWREIFKTEAANLEEEKKHIWDLEFDDSITPKWPQQGWSVCNWKTSGRFRCDLCRRTWPSNLVTVVFIMRLKNGRGIVKTRLYRQNCKICKNAPMVKPDVDSTNIHSLMESLFVHSTL
;
A
#
# COMPACT_ATOMS: atom_id res chain seq x y z
N MET A 1 5.50 -21.93 -6.30
CA MET A 1 4.97 -20.94 -7.26
C MET A 1 3.76 -20.26 -6.63
N ALA A 2 4.00 -19.16 -5.91
CA ALA A 2 2.98 -18.43 -5.17
C ALA A 2 2.51 -17.25 -6.04
N HIS A 3 1.29 -17.27 -6.57
CA HIS A 3 0.80 -16.14 -7.37
C HIS A 3 -0.66 -15.83 -7.05
N GLY A 4 -0.84 -14.79 -6.25
CA GLY A 4 -2.12 -14.22 -5.85
C GLY A 4 -2.06 -13.68 -4.42
N GLY A 5 -1.35 -12.58 -4.21
CA GLY A 5 -1.24 -11.92 -2.91
C GLY A 5 -0.26 -10.75 -2.96
N LEU A 6 -0.28 -9.93 -1.91
CA LEU A 6 0.68 -8.85 -1.72
C LEU A 6 2.13 -9.37 -1.82
N ASP A 7 2.97 -8.68 -2.60
CA ASP A 7 4.43 -8.82 -2.59
C ASP A 7 5.07 -7.67 -1.81
N PRO A 8 5.38 -7.83 -0.50
CA PRO A 8 5.93 -6.74 0.29
C PRO A 8 7.31 -6.26 -0.17
N ASN A 9 8.08 -7.11 -0.86
CA ASN A 9 9.42 -6.76 -1.30
C ASN A 9 9.37 -5.82 -2.49
N ALA A 10 8.57 -6.15 -3.52
CA ALA A 10 8.35 -5.28 -4.66
C ALA A 10 7.89 -3.87 -4.22
N TRP A 11 6.97 -3.80 -3.25
CA TRP A 11 6.53 -2.52 -2.69
C TRP A 11 7.65 -1.74 -2.00
N ARG A 12 8.47 -2.40 -1.18
CA ARG A 12 9.58 -1.75 -0.46
C ARG A 12 10.68 -1.29 -1.42
N GLU A 13 10.98 -2.08 -2.45
CA GLU A 13 11.98 -1.73 -3.46
C GLU A 13 11.53 -0.53 -4.28
N ILE A 14 10.30 -0.55 -4.81
CA ILE A 14 9.73 0.58 -5.54
C ILE A 14 9.67 1.82 -4.65
N PHE A 15 9.18 1.69 -3.41
CA PHE A 15 9.11 2.81 -2.47
C PHE A 15 10.47 3.45 -2.22
N LYS A 16 11.53 2.66 -1.99
CA LYS A 16 12.88 3.19 -1.77
C LYS A 16 13.40 3.94 -2.99
N THR A 17 13.17 3.40 -4.19
CA THR A 17 13.56 4.05 -5.44
C THR A 17 12.83 5.38 -5.62
N GLU A 18 11.50 5.40 -5.47
CA GLU A 18 10.72 6.64 -5.63
C GLU A 18 11.03 7.67 -4.54
N ALA A 19 11.19 7.24 -3.29
CA ALA A 19 11.58 8.13 -2.19
C ALA A 19 12.96 8.77 -2.45
N ALA A 20 13.93 7.99 -2.93
CA ALA A 20 15.25 8.52 -3.26
C ALA A 20 15.20 9.53 -4.41
N ASN A 21 14.40 9.26 -5.44
CA ASN A 21 14.25 10.14 -6.60
C ASN A 21 13.52 11.45 -6.25
N LEU A 22 12.46 11.38 -5.44
CA LEU A 22 11.58 12.53 -5.18
C LEU A 22 12.03 13.39 -3.99
N GLU A 23 12.84 12.84 -3.08
CA GLU A 23 13.32 13.55 -1.89
C GLU A 23 14.85 13.81 -1.91
N GLU A 24 15.48 13.70 -3.09
CA GLU A 24 16.94 13.87 -3.28
C GLU A 24 17.45 15.19 -2.66
N GLU A 25 16.72 16.29 -2.89
CA GLU A 25 17.07 17.62 -2.37
C GLU A 25 16.87 17.75 -0.86
N LYS A 26 15.89 17.03 -0.29
CA LYS A 26 15.49 17.15 1.11
C LYS A 26 16.30 16.26 2.07
N LYS A 27 17.02 15.25 1.54
CA LYS A 27 17.83 14.29 2.31
C LYS A 27 17.04 13.57 3.42
N HIS A 28 15.74 13.39 3.22
CA HIS A 28 14.92 12.63 4.13
C HIS A 28 15.12 11.13 3.93
N ILE A 29 15.08 10.36 5.02
CA ILE A 29 15.16 8.91 4.99
C ILE A 29 13.77 8.35 5.28
N TRP A 30 13.20 7.63 4.32
CA TRP A 30 11.85 7.08 4.39
C TRP A 30 11.86 5.55 4.52
N ASP A 31 11.05 5.02 5.43
CA ASP A 31 10.75 3.57 5.51
C ASP A 31 9.26 3.28 5.26
N LEU A 32 8.98 2.09 4.72
CA LEU A 32 7.63 1.60 4.44
C LEU A 32 7.34 0.33 5.25
N GLU A 33 6.33 0.39 6.11
CA GLU A 33 5.88 -0.71 6.95
C GLU A 33 4.46 -1.16 6.56
N PHE A 34 4.23 -2.47 6.50
CA PHE A 34 2.88 -3.02 6.34
C PHE A 34 2.26 -3.24 7.71
N ASP A 35 1.14 -2.58 7.97
CA ASP A 35 0.45 -2.64 9.26
C ASP A 35 -1.06 -2.73 9.03
N ASP A 36 -1.60 -3.95 9.14
CA ASP A 36 -3.03 -4.21 8.93
C ASP A 36 -3.92 -3.62 10.04
N SER A 37 -3.34 -3.11 11.13
CA SER A 37 -4.08 -2.52 12.26
C SER A 37 -4.37 -1.03 12.07
N ILE A 38 -3.70 -0.36 11.13
CA ILE A 38 -3.88 1.07 10.93
C ILE A 38 -5.31 1.40 10.49
N THR A 39 -5.83 2.50 11.04
CA THR A 39 -7.18 2.99 10.78
C THR A 39 -7.13 4.47 10.38
N PRO A 40 -7.76 4.87 9.26
CA PRO A 40 -7.63 6.24 8.74
C PRO A 40 -8.39 7.31 9.55
N LYS A 41 -9.25 6.91 10.50
CA LYS A 41 -10.19 7.83 11.18
C LYS A 41 -9.54 8.71 12.26
N TRP A 42 -8.40 8.34 12.82
CA TRP A 42 -7.76 9.08 13.91
C TRP A 42 -6.23 8.98 13.85
N PRO A 43 -5.57 9.66 12.90
CA PRO A 43 -4.13 9.80 12.97
C PRO A 43 -3.75 10.52 14.27
N GLN A 44 -2.74 10.00 14.96
CA GLN A 44 -2.11 10.72 16.06
C GLN A 44 -1.55 12.06 15.56
N GLN A 45 -1.39 13.05 16.44
CA GLN A 45 -0.83 14.34 16.06
C GLN A 45 0.54 14.19 15.36
N GLY A 46 0.70 14.88 14.23
CA GLY A 46 1.91 14.81 13.39
C GLY A 46 1.96 13.63 12.42
N TRP A 47 0.86 12.89 12.26
CA TRP A 47 0.68 11.91 11.19
C TRP A 47 -0.30 12.42 10.13
N SER A 48 0.03 12.21 8.86
CA SER A 48 -0.82 12.48 7.71
C SER A 48 -1.41 11.17 7.18
N VAL A 49 -2.65 11.21 6.67
CA VAL A 49 -3.34 10.02 6.13
C VAL A 49 -3.69 10.26 4.67
N CYS A 50 -3.37 9.31 3.81
CA CYS A 50 -3.69 9.34 2.40
C CYS A 50 -4.39 8.04 2.00
N ASN A 51 -5.56 8.15 1.36
CA ASN A 51 -6.33 7.00 0.88
C ASN A 51 -6.31 6.97 -0.64
N TRP A 52 -6.03 5.81 -1.20
CA TRP A 52 -5.84 5.64 -2.62
C TRP A 52 -6.67 4.50 -3.17
N LYS A 53 -7.05 4.64 -4.43
CA LYS A 53 -7.71 3.59 -5.20
C LYS A 53 -6.78 3.17 -6.32
N THR A 54 -6.58 1.87 -6.44
CA THR A 54 -5.79 1.29 -7.53
C THR A 54 -6.50 0.06 -8.10
N SER A 55 -5.95 -0.43 -9.20
CA SER A 55 -6.35 -1.71 -9.78
C SER A 55 -5.51 -2.84 -9.20
N GLY A 56 -6.13 -4.00 -9.02
CA GLY A 56 -5.45 -5.21 -8.58
C GLY A 56 -6.31 -6.44 -8.78
N ARG A 57 -5.71 -7.59 -8.51
CA ARG A 57 -6.36 -8.90 -8.61
C ARG A 57 -6.36 -9.58 -7.26
N PHE A 58 -7.41 -10.33 -6.97
CA PHE A 58 -7.48 -11.17 -5.79
C PHE A 58 -7.48 -12.63 -6.22
N ARG A 59 -7.00 -13.50 -5.35
CA ARG A 59 -7.06 -14.96 -5.53
C ARG A 59 -7.59 -15.60 -4.27
N CYS A 60 -8.67 -16.34 -4.37
CA CYS A 60 -9.21 -17.08 -3.23
C CYS A 60 -8.28 -18.24 -2.87
N ASP A 61 -7.92 -18.36 -1.59
CA ASP A 61 -7.09 -19.46 -1.11
C ASP A 61 -7.81 -20.81 -1.16
N LEU A 62 -9.15 -20.81 -0.99
CA LEU A 62 -9.95 -22.03 -0.95
C LEU A 62 -10.28 -22.55 -2.36
N CYS A 63 -10.94 -21.75 -3.20
CA CYS A 63 -11.41 -22.21 -4.52
C CYS A 63 -10.50 -21.80 -5.69
N ARG A 64 -9.38 -21.13 -5.41
CA ARG A 64 -8.38 -20.66 -6.40
C ARG A 64 -8.87 -19.69 -7.47
N ARG A 65 -10.16 -19.33 -7.48
CA ARG A 65 -10.71 -18.32 -8.39
C ARG A 65 -10.02 -16.99 -8.20
N THR A 66 -9.81 -16.28 -9.31
CA THR A 66 -9.28 -14.92 -9.30
C THR A 66 -10.34 -13.94 -9.77
N TRP A 67 -10.28 -12.70 -9.28
CA TRP A 67 -11.14 -11.62 -9.75
C TRP A 67 -10.38 -10.29 -9.74
N PRO A 68 -10.61 -9.42 -10.73
CA PRO A 68 -10.06 -8.06 -10.73
C PRO A 68 -10.90 -7.11 -9.86
N SER A 69 -10.29 -6.00 -9.44
CA SER A 69 -10.97 -4.85 -8.86
C SER A 69 -10.22 -3.57 -9.22
N ASN A 70 -10.93 -2.55 -9.67
CA ASN A 70 -10.42 -1.18 -9.86
C ASN A 70 -10.60 -0.30 -8.60
N LEU A 71 -11.04 -0.91 -7.50
CA LEU A 71 -11.35 -0.25 -6.23
C LEU A 71 -10.53 -0.86 -5.09
N VAL A 72 -9.33 -1.35 -5.38
CA VAL A 72 -8.39 -1.74 -4.33
C VAL A 72 -8.05 -0.51 -3.53
N THR A 73 -8.46 -0.49 -2.26
CA THR A 73 -8.18 0.63 -1.36
C THR A 73 -6.87 0.38 -0.64
N VAL A 74 -5.96 1.35 -0.76
CA VAL A 74 -4.67 1.37 -0.06
C VAL A 74 -4.65 2.60 0.82
N VAL A 75 -4.31 2.42 2.09
CA VAL A 75 -4.18 3.50 3.06
C VAL A 75 -2.74 3.66 3.41
N PHE A 76 -2.25 4.89 3.36
CA PHE A 76 -0.95 5.28 3.87
C PHE A 76 -1.15 6.21 5.07
N ILE A 77 -0.44 5.95 6.16
CA ILE A 77 -0.30 6.88 7.27
C ILE A 77 1.18 7.19 7.39
N MET A 78 1.53 8.46 7.32
CA MET A 78 2.92 8.90 7.21
C MET A 78 3.26 9.96 8.25
N ARG A 79 4.52 9.96 8.67
CA ARG A 79 5.05 10.97 9.59
C ARG A 79 6.51 11.22 9.25
N LEU A 80 6.86 12.50 9.18
CA LEU A 80 8.23 12.97 9.10
C LEU A 80 8.63 13.60 10.44
N LYS A 81 9.76 13.18 11.01
CA LYS A 81 10.33 13.79 12.22
C LYS A 81 11.85 13.84 12.11
N ASN A 82 12.43 15.03 12.21
CA ASN A 82 13.89 15.24 12.19
C ASN A 82 14.57 14.57 10.97
N GLY A 83 13.99 14.73 9.78
CA GLY A 83 14.50 14.14 8.54
C GLY A 83 14.31 12.62 8.40
N ARG A 84 13.63 11.97 9.35
CA ARG A 84 13.28 10.55 9.28
C ARG A 84 11.78 10.38 9.13
N GLY A 85 11.40 9.77 8.01
CA GLY A 85 10.04 9.50 7.61
C GLY A 85 9.65 8.05 7.80
N ILE A 86 8.44 7.80 8.28
CA ILE A 86 7.82 6.47 8.33
C ILE A 86 6.50 6.54 7.58
N VAL A 87 6.29 5.60 6.67
CA VAL A 87 5.02 5.33 6.01
C VAL A 87 4.53 3.97 6.46
N LYS A 88 3.35 3.92 7.06
CA LYS A 88 2.61 2.69 7.33
C LYS A 88 1.55 2.49 6.27
N THR A 89 1.48 1.31 5.67
CA THR A 89 0.52 0.99 4.62
C THR A 89 -0.36 -0.19 4.96
N ARG A 90 -1.61 -0.13 4.51
CA ARG A 90 -2.60 -1.20 4.60
C ARG A 90 -3.36 -1.33 3.30
N LEU A 91 -3.37 -2.55 2.78
CA LEU A 91 -4.19 -2.92 1.63
C LEU A 91 -5.47 -3.59 2.13
N TYR A 92 -6.61 -3.11 1.64
CA TYR A 92 -7.90 -3.66 2.01
C TYR A 92 -8.11 -5.02 1.34
N ARG A 93 -8.53 -5.98 2.15
CA ARG A 93 -8.80 -7.35 1.72
C ARG A 93 -10.20 -7.45 1.12
N GLN A 94 -10.44 -8.44 0.26
CA GLN A 94 -11.77 -8.73 -0.28
C GLN A 94 -12.17 -10.19 -0.04
N ASN A 95 -13.48 -10.40 0.12
CA ASN A 95 -14.08 -11.72 0.20
C ASN A 95 -14.17 -12.37 -1.19
N CYS A 96 -14.01 -13.70 -1.23
CA CYS A 96 -14.44 -14.44 -2.40
C CYS A 96 -15.97 -14.40 -2.51
N LYS A 97 -16.51 -14.05 -3.69
CA LYS A 97 -17.97 -13.97 -3.91
C LYS A 97 -18.69 -15.34 -3.94
N ILE A 98 -17.94 -16.45 -3.93
CA ILE A 98 -18.47 -17.81 -4.04
C ILE A 98 -18.33 -18.58 -2.72
N CYS A 99 -17.18 -18.46 -2.07
CA CYS A 99 -16.89 -19.21 -0.86
C CYS A 99 -17.36 -18.41 0.37
N LYS A 100 -18.40 -18.90 1.06
CA LYS A 100 -18.91 -18.27 2.29
C LYS A 100 -17.88 -18.25 3.44
N ASN A 101 -17.05 -19.29 3.53
CA ASN A 101 -16.10 -19.49 4.63
C ASN A 101 -14.63 -19.26 4.22
N ALA A 102 -14.38 -18.69 3.04
CA ALA A 102 -13.00 -18.37 2.65
C ALA A 102 -12.52 -17.12 3.42
N PRO A 103 -11.26 -17.11 3.88
CA PRO A 103 -10.68 -15.91 4.46
C PRO A 103 -10.62 -14.77 3.43
N MET A 104 -10.65 -13.54 3.93
CA MET A 104 -10.42 -12.36 3.09
C MET A 104 -8.96 -12.31 2.64
N VAL A 105 -8.75 -12.07 1.35
CA VAL A 105 -7.43 -12.08 0.72
C VAL A 105 -6.97 -10.67 0.36
N LYS A 106 -5.66 -10.43 0.45
CA LYS A 106 -5.03 -9.19 -0.01
C LYS A 106 -5.00 -9.16 -1.55
N PRO A 107 -5.02 -7.97 -2.16
CA PRO A 107 -4.83 -7.83 -3.59
C PRO A 107 -3.37 -8.11 -3.96
N ASP A 108 -3.20 -8.59 -5.18
CA ASP A 108 -2.00 -8.50 -5.98
C ASP A 108 -2.11 -7.23 -6.82
N VAL A 109 -1.14 -6.33 -6.67
CA VAL A 109 -1.09 -5.03 -7.35
C VAL A 109 0.16 -5.03 -8.20
N ASP A 110 0.01 -4.76 -9.50
CA ASP A 110 1.15 -4.74 -10.41
C ASP A 110 2.11 -3.59 -10.09
N SER A 111 3.38 -3.76 -10.47
CA SER A 111 4.43 -2.78 -10.20
C SER A 111 4.12 -1.40 -10.75
N THR A 112 3.55 -1.30 -11.95
CA THR A 112 3.17 -0.01 -12.57
C THR A 112 2.21 0.77 -11.67
N ASN A 113 1.19 0.11 -11.14
CA ASN A 113 0.27 0.70 -10.19
C ASN A 113 0.95 1.07 -8.87
N ILE A 114 1.91 0.26 -8.38
CA ILE A 114 2.69 0.61 -7.19
C ILE A 114 3.50 1.89 -7.44
N HIS A 115 4.18 2.02 -8.59
CA HIS A 115 4.92 3.23 -8.95
C HIS A 115 4.03 4.47 -8.92
N SER A 116 2.88 4.43 -9.59
CA SER A 116 1.94 5.56 -9.60
C SER A 116 1.42 5.91 -8.19
N LEU A 117 1.21 4.90 -7.33
CA LEU A 117 0.85 5.12 -5.92
C LEU A 117 1.96 5.84 -5.16
N MET A 118 3.22 5.48 -5.35
CA MET A 118 4.34 6.09 -4.62
C MET A 118 4.64 7.49 -5.13
N GLU A 119 4.60 7.72 -6.44
CA GLU A 119 4.81 9.04 -7.05
C GLU A 119 3.83 10.05 -6.45
N SER A 120 2.52 9.79 -6.54
CA SER A 120 1.58 10.76 -5.99
C SER A 120 1.54 10.75 -4.44
N LEU A 121 2.13 9.75 -3.77
CA LEU A 121 2.31 9.80 -2.30
C LEU A 121 3.25 10.95 -1.99
N PHE A 122 4.44 11.00 -2.58
CA PHE A 122 5.42 12.06 -2.31
C PHE A 122 5.09 13.41 -2.97
N VAL A 123 4.38 13.43 -4.10
CA VAL A 123 3.99 14.69 -4.77
C VAL A 123 2.81 15.40 -4.08
N HIS A 124 1.79 14.65 -3.63
CA HIS A 124 0.57 15.26 -3.09
C HIS A 124 0.48 15.27 -1.56
N SER A 125 1.32 14.50 -0.86
CA SER A 125 1.46 14.68 0.58
C SER A 125 2.45 15.82 0.83
N THR A 126 1.92 16.98 1.19
CA THR A 126 2.75 18.13 1.57
C THR A 126 3.51 17.76 2.84
N LEU A 127 4.79 17.40 2.70
CA LEU A 127 5.76 17.18 3.79
C LEU A 127 6.99 18.05 3.61
#